data_AF-A0A6P0VS30-F1
#
_entry.id   AF-A0A6P0VS30-F1
#
_cell.length_a   1.000
_cell.length_b   1.000
_cell.length_c   1.000
_cell.angle_alpha   90.00
_cell.angle_beta   90.00
_cell.angle_gamma   90.00
#
_symmetry.space_group_name_H-M   'P 1'
#
loop_
_entity.id
_entity.type
_entity.pdbx_description
1 polymer ?
#
loop_
_entity_poly.entity_id
_entity_poly.type
_entity_poly.pdbx_seq_one_letter_code
_entity_poly.pdbx_strand_id
1 'polypeptide(L)'
;MSERPDAIAPHGGQLVNRIATPEQRQEFLDKADSLPRVKLDKRATSDLEMIAIGGFSPLTGFMEQADYQSVVDKMRLANGLPWSIPITLSVEEAVAAPL
;
A
#
# COMPACT_ATOMS: atom_id res chain seq x y z
N MET A 1 0.39 -0.92 21.38
CA MET A 1 -0.17 -2.16 21.95
C MET A 1 -1.67 -2.12 21.72
N SER A 2 -2.28 -3.21 21.21
CA SER A 2 -3.70 -3.23 20.85
C SER A 2 -4.57 -3.02 22.10
N GLU A 3 -5.51 -2.07 22.05
CA GLU A 3 -6.41 -1.73 23.17
C GLU A 3 -7.57 -2.73 23.37
N ARG A 4 -7.52 -3.90 22.70
CA ARG A 4 -8.51 -4.97 22.83
C ARG A 4 -7.80 -6.30 23.06
N PRO A 5 -7.79 -6.82 24.31
CA PRO A 5 -7.05 -8.03 24.65
C PRO A 5 -7.55 -9.30 23.93
N ASP A 6 -8.77 -9.29 23.40
CA ASP A 6 -9.38 -10.45 22.72
C ASP A 6 -9.26 -10.43 21.19
N ALA A 7 -8.68 -9.38 20.59
CA ALA A 7 -8.55 -9.27 19.15
C ALA A 7 -7.28 -9.98 18.65
N ILE A 8 -7.39 -10.69 17.52
CA ILE A 8 -6.20 -11.24 16.85
C ILE A 8 -5.25 -10.10 16.45
N ALA A 9 -3.94 -10.34 16.56
CA ALA A 9 -2.96 -9.37 16.11
C ALA A 9 -3.09 -9.14 14.59
N PRO A 10 -2.87 -7.90 14.10
CA PRO A 10 -2.77 -7.63 12.68
C PRO A 10 -1.70 -8.49 12.02
N HIS A 11 -1.87 -8.79 10.73
CA HIS A 11 -0.85 -9.50 9.98
C HIS A 11 0.46 -8.69 9.94
N GLY A 12 1.59 -9.33 10.26
CA GLY A 12 2.86 -8.66 10.50
C GLY A 12 3.03 -8.05 11.91
N GLY A 13 2.06 -8.24 12.82
CA GLY A 13 2.15 -7.87 14.23
C GLY A 13 1.71 -6.44 14.55
N GLN A 14 1.61 -5.56 13.55
CA GLN A 14 1.20 -4.17 13.73
C GLN A 14 0.29 -3.71 12.59
N LEU A 15 -0.77 -2.97 12.94
CA LEU A 15 -1.64 -2.33 11.96
C LEU A 15 -0.91 -1.14 11.33
N VAL A 16 -0.81 -1.14 10.01
CA VAL A 16 -0.24 -0.04 9.23
C VAL A 16 -1.36 0.94 8.87
N ASN A 17 -1.49 2.04 9.63
CA ASN A 17 -2.43 3.12 9.30
C ASN A 17 -1.72 4.21 8.48
N ARG A 18 -2.21 4.45 7.26
CA ARG A 18 -1.64 5.42 6.30
C ARG A 18 -2.61 6.57 5.99
N ILE A 19 -3.67 6.73 6.78
CA ILE A 19 -4.54 7.90 6.71
C ILE A 19 -3.77 9.12 7.20
N ALA A 20 -3.69 10.16 6.36
CA ALA A 20 -3.01 11.40 6.68
C ALA A 20 -3.66 12.07 7.91
N THR A 21 -2.83 12.60 8.82
CA THR A 21 -3.31 13.51 9.86
C THR A 21 -3.83 14.82 9.24
N PRO A 22 -4.59 15.65 9.97
CA PRO A 22 -5.02 16.95 9.47
C PRO A 22 -3.87 17.84 8.98
N GLU A 23 -2.72 17.81 9.66
CA GLU A 23 -1.53 18.59 9.31
C GLU A 23 -0.89 18.05 8.03
N GLN A 24 -0.71 16.73 7.93
CA GLN A 24 -0.17 16.07 6.73
C GLN A 24 -1.08 16.29 5.52
N ARG A 25 -2.40 16.30 5.72
CA ARG A 25 -3.37 16.52 4.64
C ARG A 25 -3.13 17.86 3.95
N GLN A 26 -2.92 18.93 4.72
CA GLN A 26 -2.65 20.24 4.12
C GLN A 26 -1.34 20.24 3.35
N GLU A 27 -0.27 19.70 3.95
CA GLU A 27 1.04 19.59 3.29
C GLU A 27 0.96 18.80 1.96
N PHE A 28 0.20 17.71 1.93
CA PHE A 28 0.05 16.89 0.73
C PHE A 28 -0.79 17.60 -0.34
N LEU A 29 -1.83 18.34 0.05
CA LEU A 29 -2.62 19.14 -0.89
C LEU A 29 -1.78 20.25 -1.53
N ASP A 30 -0.93 20.92 -0.76
CA ASP A 30 -0.04 21.97 -1.29
C ASP A 30 0.97 21.41 -2.30
N LYS A 31 1.42 20.17 -2.12
CA LYS A 31 2.32 19.49 -3.07
C LYS A 31 1.60 18.96 -4.31
N ALA A 32 0.31 18.62 -4.19
CA ALA A 32 -0.46 17.89 -5.21
C ALA A 32 -0.55 18.58 -6.57
N ASP A 33 -0.41 19.91 -6.62
CA ASP A 33 -0.45 20.68 -7.86
C ASP A 33 0.86 20.58 -8.68
N SER A 34 1.96 20.22 -8.02
CA SER A 34 3.29 20.12 -8.67
C SER A 34 3.73 18.67 -8.93
N LEU A 35 3.15 17.71 -8.23
CA LEU A 35 3.50 16.31 -8.37
C LEU A 35 2.86 15.70 -9.64
N PRO A 36 3.56 14.77 -10.32
CA PRO A 36 2.96 13.98 -11.37
C PRO A 36 1.67 13.28 -10.90
N ARG A 37 0.72 13.13 -11.83
CA ARG A 37 -0.59 12.54 -11.54
C ARG A 37 -0.75 11.21 -12.24
N VAL A 38 -1.12 10.20 -11.46
CA VAL A 38 -1.51 8.88 -11.96
C VAL A 38 -3.02 8.72 -11.75
N LYS A 39 -3.75 8.46 -12.82
CA LYS A 39 -5.18 8.15 -12.73
C LYS A 39 -5.36 6.70 -12.31
N LEU A 40 -6.10 6.47 -11.24
CA LEU A 40 -6.40 5.12 -10.75
C LEU A 40 -7.64 4.55 -11.44
N ASP A 41 -7.61 3.27 -11.72
CA ASP A 41 -8.80 2.50 -12.06
C ASP A 41 -9.53 2.02 -10.78
N LYS A 42 -10.63 1.28 -10.94
CA LYS A 42 -11.43 0.79 -9.81
C LYS A 42 -10.66 -0.19 -8.93
N ARG A 43 -9.79 -1.02 -9.50
CA ARG A 43 -9.04 -2.04 -8.76
C ARG A 43 -7.96 -1.37 -7.92
N ALA A 44 -7.16 -0.51 -8.54
CA ALA A 44 -6.10 0.25 -7.86
C ALA A 44 -6.66 1.20 -6.80
N THR A 45 -7.84 1.77 -7.02
CA THR A 45 -8.53 2.58 -6.00
C THR A 45 -8.89 1.74 -4.77
N SER A 46 -9.47 0.54 -4.98
CA SER A 46 -9.78 -0.37 -3.89
C SER A 46 -8.54 -0.84 -3.13
N ASP A 47 -7.46 -1.17 -3.85
CA ASP A 47 -6.20 -1.57 -3.22
C ASP A 47 -5.55 -0.41 -2.45
N LEU A 48 -5.60 0.81 -2.97
CA LEU A 48 -5.14 2.01 -2.27
C LEU A 48 -5.91 2.23 -0.95
N GLU A 49 -7.24 2.07 -0.96
CA GLU A 49 -8.05 2.17 0.26
C GLU A 49 -7.65 1.10 1.28
N MET A 50 -7.47 -0.16 0.85
CA MET A 50 -7.06 -1.27 1.72
C MET A 50 -5.67 -1.07 2.33
N ILE A 51 -4.73 -0.48 1.57
CA ILE A 51 -3.43 -0.03 2.09
C ILE A 51 -3.64 1.10 3.09
N ALA A 52 -4.46 2.10 2.75
CA ALA A 52 -4.66 3.31 3.55
C ALA A 52 -5.16 3.00 4.96
N ILE A 53 -6.17 2.13 5.06
CA ILE A 53 -6.81 1.76 6.33
C ILE A 53 -6.10 0.62 7.07
N GLY A 54 -5.03 0.06 6.50
CA GLY A 54 -4.26 -1.03 7.10
C GLY A 54 -4.87 -2.42 6.93
N GLY A 55 -5.89 -2.57 6.09
CA GLY A 55 -6.46 -3.88 5.73
C GLY A 55 -5.45 -4.79 5.03
N PHE A 56 -4.42 -4.22 4.41
CA PHE A 56 -3.29 -4.94 3.82
C PHE A 56 -2.00 -4.92 4.64
N SER A 57 -2.07 -4.67 5.96
CA SER A 57 -0.90 -4.82 6.83
C SER A 57 -0.23 -6.19 6.58
N PRO A 58 1.10 -6.26 6.42
CA PRO A 58 2.11 -5.24 6.71
C PRO A 58 2.45 -4.29 5.56
N LEU A 59 1.75 -4.34 4.42
CA LEU A 59 2.06 -3.48 3.28
C LEU A 59 1.94 -2.00 3.65
N THR A 60 2.94 -1.22 3.28
CA THR A 60 2.99 0.24 3.49
C THR A 60 2.74 1.02 2.20
N GLY A 61 2.54 0.33 1.08
CA GLY A 61 2.34 0.87 -0.26
C GLY A 61 2.08 -0.25 -1.27
N PHE A 62 2.02 0.08 -2.55
CA PHE A 62 2.08 -0.91 -3.62
C PHE A 62 3.43 -1.64 -3.58
N MET A 63 3.45 -2.92 -3.97
CA MET A 63 4.63 -3.77 -3.86
C MET A 63 5.77 -3.27 -4.75
N GLU A 64 6.96 -3.23 -4.17
CA GLU A 64 8.21 -3.12 -4.93
C GLU A 64 8.61 -4.48 -5.51
N GLN A 65 9.60 -4.49 -6.39
CA GLN A 65 10.00 -5.67 -7.17
C GLN A 65 10.33 -6.90 -6.30
N ALA A 66 11.00 -6.71 -5.15
CA ALA A 66 11.40 -7.81 -4.28
C ALA A 66 10.19 -8.54 -3.68
N ASP A 67 9.19 -7.79 -3.19
CA ASP A 67 7.95 -8.36 -2.65
C ASP A 67 7.12 -8.97 -3.78
N TYR A 68 7.00 -8.28 -4.91
CA TYR A 68 6.28 -8.79 -6.08
C TYR A 68 6.82 -10.17 -6.52
N GLN A 69 8.13 -10.27 -6.76
CA GLN A 69 8.75 -11.50 -7.24
C GLN A 69 8.60 -12.63 -6.21
N SER A 70 8.81 -12.32 -4.93
CA SER A 70 8.65 -13.31 -3.86
C SER A 70 7.19 -13.79 -3.73
N VAL A 71 6.22 -12.91 -3.89
CA VAL A 71 4.80 -13.28 -3.84
C VAL A 71 4.44 -14.18 -5.02
N VAL A 72 4.88 -13.82 -6.23
CA VAL A 72 4.64 -14.62 -7.44
C VAL A 72 5.27 -16.02 -7.33
N ASP A 73 6.52 -16.11 -6.88
CA ASP A 73 7.26 -17.37 -6.88
C ASP A 73 6.99 -18.24 -5.64
N LYS A 74 6.76 -17.62 -4.49
CA LYS A 74 6.81 -18.28 -3.18
C LYS A 74 5.54 -18.06 -2.34
N MET A 75 4.58 -17.27 -2.82
CA MET A 75 3.38 -16.85 -2.08
C MET A 75 3.72 -16.25 -0.71
N ARG A 76 4.80 -15.48 -0.65
CA ARG A 76 5.29 -14.80 0.55
C ARG A 76 5.87 -13.44 0.19
N LEU A 77 5.73 -12.46 1.08
CA LEU A 77 6.51 -11.22 1.02
C LEU A 77 8.01 -11.54 1.14
N ALA A 78 8.87 -10.59 0.76
CA ALA A 78 10.32 -10.76 0.79
C ALA A 78 10.85 -11.05 2.21
N ASN A 79 10.14 -10.57 3.24
CA ASN A 79 10.43 -10.86 4.65
C ASN A 79 9.93 -12.25 5.13
N GLY A 80 9.34 -13.06 4.24
CA GLY A 80 8.87 -14.41 4.51
C GLY A 80 7.43 -14.52 5.02
N LEU A 81 6.72 -13.42 5.28
CA LEU A 81 5.32 -13.47 5.70
C LEU A 81 4.41 -14.01 4.58
N PRO A 82 3.44 -14.88 4.89
CA PRO A 82 2.48 -15.39 3.90
C PRO A 82 1.72 -14.29 3.17
N TRP A 83 1.74 -14.30 1.84
CA TRP A 83 0.97 -13.37 1.01
C TRP A 83 0.90 -13.88 -0.44
N SER A 84 -0.30 -14.10 -0.97
CA SER A 84 -0.48 -14.88 -2.21
C SER A 84 -0.92 -14.06 -3.43
N ILE A 85 -1.18 -12.76 -3.28
CA ILE A 85 -1.74 -11.92 -4.36
C ILE A 85 -0.88 -10.66 -4.52
N PRO A 86 -0.26 -10.42 -5.68
CA PRO A 86 0.46 -9.17 -5.92
C PRO A 86 -0.46 -7.95 -5.82
N ILE A 87 -0.03 -6.91 -5.10
CA ILE A 87 -0.74 -5.63 -4.98
C ILE A 87 0.10 -4.56 -5.66
N THR A 88 -0.21 -4.25 -6.92
CA THR A 88 0.60 -3.39 -7.79
C THR A 88 -0.20 -2.22 -8.35
N LEU A 89 0.49 -1.12 -8.67
CA LEU A 89 -0.08 0.00 -9.42
C LEU A 89 0.42 -0.08 -10.87
N SER A 90 -0.35 -0.74 -11.72
CA SER A 90 -0.01 -0.86 -13.14
C SER A 90 -0.42 0.40 -13.88
N VAL A 91 0.49 0.93 -14.70
CA VAL A 91 0.25 2.10 -15.56
C VAL A 91 0.80 1.85 -16.97
N GLU A 92 0.33 2.62 -17.94
CA GLU A 92 0.92 2.62 -19.29
C GLU A 92 2.33 3.23 -19.27
N GLU A 93 3.19 2.81 -20.19
CA GLU A 93 4.57 3.29 -20.29
C GLU A 93 4.66 4.82 -20.40
N ALA A 94 3.74 5.45 -21.14
CA ALA A 94 3.66 6.90 -21.27
C ALA A 94 3.40 7.62 -19.94
N VAL A 95 2.69 6.98 -19.00
CA VAL A 95 2.45 7.50 -17.65
C VAL A 95 3.66 7.24 -16.74
N ALA A 96 4.35 6.12 -16.91
CA ALA A 96 5.52 5.75 -16.11
C ALA A 96 6.79 6.55 -16.47
N ALA A 97 7.03 6.79 -17.77
CA ALA A 97 8.26 7.42 -18.25
C ALA A 97 8.64 8.77 -17.61
N PRO A 98 7.69 9.67 -17.27
CA PRO A 98 8.01 10.95 -16.63
C PRO A 98 8.01 10.92 -15.08
N LEU A 99 7.77 9.77 -14.44
CA LEU A 99 7.77 9.61 -12.97
C LEU A 99 9.19 9.37 -12.44
#